data_AF-A0A1F7VDV7-F1
#
_entry.id   AF-A0A1F7VDV7-F1
#
_cell.length_a   1.000
_cell.length_b   1.000
_cell.length_c   1.000
_cell.angle_alpha   90.00
_cell.angle_beta   90.00
_cell.angle_gamma   90.00
#
_symmetry.space_group_name_H-M   'P 1'
#
loop_
_entity.id
_entity.type
_entity.pdbx_description
1 polymer ?
#
loop_
_entity_poly.entity_id
_entity_poly.type
_entity_poly.pdbx_seq_one_letter_code
_entity_poly.pdbx_strand_id
1 'polypeptide(L)'
;MIKPTLFLESGGDGITITLRAERMWKRRVRTRDAVLLTIDRLLSAAARRGRDLGGIEVALGQGTFSETRAVVAIANALSYAFRVPLRHGPLAGRASAGPGTPFITATYKSEPRITR
;
A
#
# COMPACT_ATOMS: atom_id res chain seq x y z
N MET A 1 -9.07 -8.05 19.12
CA MET A 1 -9.61 -7.93 17.76
C MET A 1 -8.46 -7.68 16.81
N ILE A 2 -8.27 -8.52 15.78
CA ILE A 2 -7.17 -8.36 14.81
C ILE A 2 -7.48 -7.15 13.94
N LYS A 3 -6.60 -6.16 13.90
CA LYS A 3 -6.78 -5.00 13.02
C LYS A 3 -6.37 -5.39 11.59
N PRO A 4 -7.23 -5.16 10.58
CA PRO A 4 -6.92 -5.51 9.20
C PRO A 4 -5.73 -4.70 8.64
N THR A 5 -4.89 -5.34 7.83
CA THR A 5 -3.77 -4.67 7.15
C THR A 5 -3.97 -4.73 5.64
N LEU A 6 -3.80 -3.59 4.97
CA LEU A 6 -3.83 -3.50 3.51
C LEU A 6 -2.41 -3.59 2.97
N PHE A 7 -2.15 -4.50 2.03
CA PHE A 7 -0.86 -4.68 1.39
C PHE A 7 -0.97 -4.36 -0.09
N LEU A 8 -0.08 -3.49 -0.59
CA LEU A 8 0.00 -3.09 -1.98
C LEU A 8 1.38 -3.46 -2.54
N GLU A 9 1.39 -4.15 -3.68
CA GLU A 9 2.62 -4.63 -4.30
C GLU A 9 2.60 -4.34 -5.80
N SER A 10 3.67 -3.72 -6.30
CA SER A 10 3.88 -3.59 -7.75
C SER A 10 4.56 -4.85 -8.29
N GLY A 11 3.94 -5.53 -9.26
CA GLY A 11 4.53 -6.64 -10.03
C GLY A 11 4.62 -6.30 -11.52
N GLY A 12 5.39 -7.09 -12.27
CA GLY A 12 5.69 -6.79 -13.69
C GLY A 12 4.47 -6.75 -14.63
N ASP A 13 3.34 -7.35 -14.24
CA ASP A 13 2.06 -7.33 -14.97
C ASP A 13 0.92 -6.73 -14.13
N GLY A 14 1.23 -5.75 -13.27
CA GLY A 14 0.23 -4.95 -12.55
C GLY A 14 0.37 -4.97 -11.03
N ILE A 15 -0.61 -4.36 -10.36
CA ILE A 15 -0.61 -4.13 -8.92
C ILE A 15 -1.41 -5.23 -8.21
N THR A 16 -0.81 -5.84 -7.19
CA THR A 16 -1.47 -6.79 -6.31
C THR A 16 -1.91 -6.08 -5.03
N ILE A 17 -3.18 -6.27 -4.67
CA ILE A 17 -3.83 -5.68 -3.51
C ILE A 17 -4.27 -6.84 -2.61
N THR A 18 -3.79 -6.86 -1.38
CA THR A 18 -4.16 -7.89 -0.40
C THR A 18 -4.70 -7.24 0.87
N LEU A 19 -5.90 -7.61 1.29
CA LEU A 19 -6.44 -7.27 2.61
C LEU A 19 -6.27 -8.48 3.52
N ARG A 20 -5.55 -8.31 4.64
CA ARG A 20 -5.39 -9.34 5.67
C ARG A 20 -6.25 -8.96 6.88
N ALA A 21 -7.36 -9.65 7.12
CA ALA A 21 -8.17 -9.54 8.34
C ALA A 21 -8.38 -10.94 8.95
N GLU A 22 -9.60 -11.31 9.39
CA GLU A 22 -9.90 -12.70 9.75
C GLU A 22 -9.72 -13.67 8.57
N ARG A 23 -9.88 -13.17 7.35
CA ARG A 23 -9.59 -13.88 6.10
C ARG A 23 -8.61 -13.06 5.26
N MET A 24 -7.98 -13.71 4.28
CA MET A 24 -7.11 -13.05 3.32
C MET A 24 -7.87 -12.86 2.00
N TRP A 25 -8.00 -11.62 1.56
CA TRP A 25 -8.54 -11.30 0.24
C TRP A 25 -7.42 -10.75 -0.63
N LYS A 26 -7.22 -11.34 -1.81
CA LYS A 26 -6.18 -10.94 -2.76
C LYS A 26 -6.79 -10.67 -4.12
N ARG A 27 -6.42 -9.56 -4.73
CA ARG A 27 -6.81 -9.19 -6.10
C ARG A 27 -5.62 -8.60 -6.85
N ARG A 28 -5.57 -8.90 -8.13
CA ARG A 28 -4.60 -8.32 -9.06
C ARG A 28 -5.32 -7.35 -9.98
N VAL A 29 -4.72 -6.19 -10.18
CA VAL A 29 -5.25 -5.12 -11.02
C VAL A 29 -4.20 -4.77 -12.07
N ARG A 30 -4.60 -4.83 -13.35
CA ARG A 30 -3.71 -4.50 -14.48
C ARG A 30 -3.77 -3.02 -14.88
N THR A 31 -4.85 -2.34 -14.51
CA THR A 31 -5.09 -0.92 -14.81
C THR A 31 -5.05 -0.09 -13.54
N ARG A 32 -4.35 1.05 -13.58
CA ARG A 32 -4.19 1.93 -12.42
C ARG A 32 -5.52 2.48 -11.91
N ASP A 33 -6.45 2.75 -12.83
CA ASP A 33 -7.77 3.32 -12.52
C ASP A 33 -8.64 2.41 -11.66
N ALA A 34 -8.40 1.09 -11.73
CA ALA A 34 -9.17 0.11 -10.97
C ALA A 34 -8.62 -0.17 -9.56
N VAL A 35 -7.49 0.43 -9.17
CA VAL A 35 -6.85 0.16 -7.87
C VAL A 35 -7.74 0.60 -6.71
N LEU A 36 -8.20 1.87 -6.70
CA LEU A 36 -9.02 2.41 -5.62
C LEU A 36 -10.37 1.69 -5.50
N LEU A 37 -11.01 1.42 -6.65
CA LEU A 37 -12.25 0.65 -6.69
C LEU A 37 -12.06 -0.77 -6.15
N THR A 38 -10.92 -1.39 -6.43
CA THR A 38 -10.61 -2.73 -5.91
C THR A 38 -10.39 -2.70 -4.40
N ILE A 39 -9.70 -1.68 -3.87
CA ILE A 39 -9.52 -1.51 -2.42
C ILE A 39 -10.88 -1.34 -1.73
N ASP A 40 -11.75 -0.50 -2.27
CA ASP A 40 -13.09 -0.26 -1.73
C ASP A 40 -13.94 -1.55 -1.71
N ARG A 41 -13.90 -2.32 -2.81
CA ARG A 41 -14.56 -3.64 -2.89
C ARG A 41 -14.03 -4.63 -1.88
N LEU A 42 -12.71 -4.67 -1.66
CA LEU A 42 -12.08 -5.56 -0.67
C LEU A 42 -12.47 -5.19 0.76
N LEU A 43 -12.46 -3.91 1.09
CA LEU A 43 -12.88 -3.40 2.40
C LEU A 43 -14.37 -3.69 2.65
N SER A 44 -15.22 -3.42 1.66
CA SER A 44 -16.66 -3.69 1.72
C SER A 44 -16.95 -5.18 1.90
N ALA A 45 -16.25 -6.06 1.18
CA ALA A 45 -16.39 -7.51 1.32
C ALA A 45 -15.96 -8.04 2.70
N ALA A 46 -15.07 -7.32 3.38
CA ALA A 46 -14.66 -7.62 4.75
C ALA A 46 -15.52 -6.92 5.83
N ALA A 47 -16.56 -6.18 5.43
CA ALA A 47 -17.35 -5.30 6.30
C ALA A 47 -16.48 -4.32 7.11
N ARG A 48 -15.43 -3.78 6.50
CA ARG A 48 -14.49 -2.81 7.09
C ARG A 48 -14.52 -1.49 6.33
N ARG A 49 -14.11 -0.42 7.01
CA ARG A 49 -13.79 0.90 6.43
C ARG A 49 -12.29 1.14 6.46
N GLY A 50 -11.80 2.09 5.67
CA GLY A 50 -10.38 2.44 5.65
C GLY A 50 -9.81 2.82 7.03
N ARG A 51 -10.60 3.51 7.86
CA ARG A 51 -10.23 3.89 9.25
C ARG A 51 -10.10 2.70 10.21
N ASP A 52 -10.62 1.53 9.85
CA ASP A 52 -10.55 0.34 10.68
C ASP A 52 -9.24 -0.42 10.46
N LEU A 53 -8.45 -0.02 9.45
CA LEU A 53 -7.13 -0.61 9.17
C LEU A 53 -6.17 -0.36 10.33
N GLY A 54 -5.36 -1.38 10.64
CA GLY A 54 -4.22 -1.26 11.54
C GLY A 54 -2.99 -0.65 10.87
N GLY A 55 -2.95 -0.66 9.54
CA GLY A 55 -1.88 -0.08 8.74
C GLY A 55 -1.99 -0.44 7.27
N ILE A 56 -1.12 0.18 6.50
CA ILE A 56 -0.90 -0.09 5.08
C ILE A 56 0.55 -0.52 4.92
N GLU A 57 0.78 -1.56 4.15
CA GLU A 57 2.10 -2.09 3.80
C GLU A 57 2.31 -1.98 2.30
N VAL A 58 3.49 -1.53 1.89
CA VAL A 58 3.87 -1.43 0.47
C VAL A 58 5.11 -2.26 0.21
N ALA A 59 5.03 -3.19 -0.73
CA ALA A 59 6.20 -3.89 -1.25
C ALA A 59 6.57 -3.40 -2.64
N LEU A 60 7.86 -3.10 -2.81
CA LEU A 60 8.45 -2.80 -4.09
C LEU A 60 8.87 -4.13 -4.72
N GLY A 61 7.97 -4.75 -5.48
CA GLY A 61 8.24 -5.96 -6.26
C GLY A 61 8.93 -5.63 -7.59
N GLN A 62 8.97 -6.60 -8.52
CA GLN A 62 9.54 -6.44 -9.86
C GLN A 62 8.66 -5.63 -10.84
N GLY A 63 7.85 -4.71 -10.32
CA GLY A 63 7.02 -3.82 -11.12
C GLY A 63 7.85 -2.76 -11.86
N THR A 64 7.25 -2.15 -12.88
CA THR A 64 7.86 -1.02 -13.57
C THR A 64 7.98 0.19 -12.64
N PHE A 65 8.92 1.09 -12.91
CA PHE A 65 9.08 2.34 -12.15
C PHE A 65 7.76 3.11 -12.00
N SER A 66 6.95 3.14 -13.07
CA SER A 66 5.66 3.83 -13.05
C SER A 66 4.62 3.14 -12.15
N GLU A 67 4.60 1.81 -12.11
CA GLU A 67 3.71 1.05 -11.20
C GLU A 67 4.15 1.21 -9.75
N THR A 68 5.45 1.13 -9.48
CA THR A 68 6.01 1.37 -8.15
C THR A 68 5.63 2.77 -7.65
N ARG A 69 5.82 3.82 -8.45
CA ARG A 69 5.39 5.18 -8.08
C ARG A 69 3.89 5.26 -7.82
N ALA A 70 3.07 4.61 -8.66
CA ALA A 70 1.63 4.60 -8.47
C ALA A 70 1.23 3.95 -7.14
N VAL A 71 1.79 2.78 -6.83
CA VAL A 71 1.53 2.07 -5.57
C VAL A 71 1.94 2.91 -4.35
N VAL A 72 3.13 3.51 -4.38
CA VAL A 72 3.63 4.35 -3.27
C VAL A 72 2.77 5.60 -3.09
N ALA A 73 2.37 6.26 -4.18
CA ALA A 73 1.51 7.44 -4.12
C ALA A 73 0.13 7.11 -3.53
N ILE A 74 -0.48 6.00 -3.98
CA ILE A 74 -1.77 5.52 -3.46
C ILE A 74 -1.66 5.18 -1.98
N ALA A 75 -0.62 4.46 -1.57
CA ALA A 75 -0.45 4.07 -0.17
C ALA A 75 -0.27 5.27 0.77
N ASN A 76 0.52 6.27 0.36
CA ASN A 76 0.69 7.51 1.11
C ASN A 76 -0.64 8.27 1.23
N ALA A 77 -1.39 8.41 0.13
CA ALA A 77 -2.68 9.09 0.13
C ALA A 77 -3.68 8.40 1.07
N LEU A 78 -3.76 7.06 1.04
CA LEU A 78 -4.65 6.28 1.91
C LEU A 78 -4.21 6.33 3.37
N SER A 79 -2.90 6.28 3.65
CA SER A 79 -2.36 6.40 5.00
C SER A 79 -2.74 7.74 5.63
N TYR A 80 -2.59 8.82 4.87
CA TYR A 80 -3.01 10.15 5.27
C TYR A 80 -4.53 10.23 5.48
N ALA A 81 -5.32 9.78 4.49
CA ALA A 81 -6.78 9.86 4.53
C ALA A 81 -7.40 9.05 5.68
N PHE A 82 -6.86 7.87 5.97
CA PHE A 82 -7.38 6.98 7.01
C PHE A 82 -6.70 7.15 8.36
N ARG A 83 -5.64 7.97 8.44
CA ARG A 83 -4.80 8.17 9.64
C ARG A 83 -4.26 6.85 10.19
N VAL A 84 -3.78 5.99 9.29
CA VAL A 84 -3.21 4.68 9.63
C VAL A 84 -1.73 4.64 9.24
N PRO A 85 -0.88 3.90 9.98
CA PRO A 85 0.55 3.87 9.70
C PRO A 85 0.83 3.21 8.35
N LEU A 86 1.75 3.82 7.59
CA LEU A 86 2.34 3.23 6.39
C LEU A 86 3.64 2.51 6.75
N ARG A 87 3.80 1.29 6.24
CA ARG A 87 4.98 0.45 6.40
C ARG A 87 5.52 0.03 5.04
N HIS A 88 6.83 -0.13 4.99
CA HIS A 88 7.52 -0.63 3.80
C HIS A 88 7.74 -2.11 4.04
N GLY A 89 7.12 -2.96 3.22
CA GLY A 89 7.38 -4.39 3.22
C GLY A 89 8.81 -4.67 2.75
N PRO A 90 9.38 -5.83 3.09
CA PRO A 90 10.68 -6.22 2.57
C PRO A 90 10.67 -6.14 1.04
N LEU A 91 11.70 -5.47 0.48
CA LEU A 91 12.02 -5.54 -0.94
C LEU A 91 12.00 -7.01 -1.36
N ALA A 92 11.27 -7.37 -2.42
CA ALA A 92 11.16 -8.73 -2.90
C ALA A 92 12.57 -9.34 -3.06
N GLY A 93 12.97 -10.22 -2.13
CA GLY A 93 14.29 -10.83 -2.07
C GLY A 93 15.04 -10.72 -0.73
N ARG A 94 14.63 -9.86 0.23
CA ARG A 94 15.21 -9.86 1.58
C ARG A 94 14.12 -9.91 2.63
N ALA A 95 13.83 -11.12 3.11
CA ALA A 95 13.19 -11.27 4.41
C ALA A 95 14.07 -10.56 5.45
N SER A 96 13.71 -9.34 5.83
CA SER A 96 14.32 -8.65 6.96
C SER A 96 13.81 -9.32 8.22
N ALA A 97 14.49 -10.40 8.62
CA ALA A 97 14.55 -10.85 9.99
C ALA A 97 15.31 -9.77 10.79
N GLY A 98 14.59 -8.75 11.25
CA GLY A 98 15.18 -7.66 12.02
C GLY A 98 14.09 -6.69 12.50
N PRO A 99 14.17 -6.21 13.75
CA PRO A 99 13.20 -5.27 14.29
C PRO A 99 13.33 -3.92 13.59
N GLY A 100 12.25 -3.47 12.97
CA GLY A 100 12.06 -2.09 12.53
C GLY A 100 12.78 -1.71 11.23
N THR A 101 12.11 -1.90 10.09
CA THR A 101 12.42 -1.08 8.92
C THR A 101 12.13 0.38 9.30
N PRO A 102 13.11 1.30 9.24
CA PRO A 102 12.91 2.67 9.70
C PRO A 102 11.81 3.36 8.89
N PHE A 103 10.90 4.01 9.61
CA PHE A 103 9.87 4.85 9.04
C PHE A 103 10.53 6.04 8.33
N ILE A 104 10.44 6.11 7.01
CA ILE A 104 10.81 7.33 6.28
C ILE A 104 9.52 8.12 6.04
N THR A 105 9.14 8.96 7.00
CA THR A 105 8.17 10.01 6.74
C THR A 105 8.87 11.02 5.82
N ALA A 106 8.39 11.16 4.58
CA ALA A 106 8.89 12.19 3.68
C ALA A 106 8.65 13.56 4.33
N THR A 107 9.71 14.14 4.88
CA THR A 107 9.65 15.44 5.55
C THR A 107 10.03 16.49 4.50
N TYR A 108 9.03 17.07 3.85
CA TYR A 108 9.25 18.15 2.91
C TYR A 108 9.48 19.44 3.69
N LYS A 109 10.66 20.05 3.55
CA LYS A 109 10.99 21.35 4.18
C LYS A 109 10.24 22.53 3.53
N SER A 110 9.76 22.34 2.31
CA SER A 110 9.05 23.32 1.51
C SER A 110 8.25 22.61 0.42
N GLU A 111 7.25 23.29 -0.13
CA GLU A 111 6.49 22.78 -1.28
C GLU A 111 7.43 22.44 -2.45
N PRO A 112 7.33 21.25 -3.06
CA PRO A 112 8.22 20.85 -4.14
C PRO A 112 7.96 21.72 -5.38
N ARG A 113 8.94 22.55 -5.73
CA ARG A 113 8.91 23.32 -6.99
C ARG A 113 9.24 22.38 -8.14
N ILE A 114 8.22 22.01 -8.91
CA ILE A 114 8.39 21.26 -10.17
C ILE A 114 8.73 22.29 -11.25
N THR A 115 10.00 22.41 -11.60
CA THR A 115 10.44 23.18 -12.78
C THR A 115 10.15 22.37 -14.05
N ARG A 116 9.53 23.02 -15.05
CA ARG A 116 9.30 22.44 -16.38
C ARG A 116 10.60 22.31 -17.17
#